data_AF-A0A0A9XTQ2-F1
#
_entry.id   AF-A0A0A9XTQ2-F1
#
_cell.length_a   1.000
_cell.length_b   1.000
_cell.length_c   1.000
_cell.angle_alpha   90.00
_cell.angle_beta   90.00
_cell.angle_gamma   90.00
#
_symmetry.space_group_name_H-M   'P 1'
#
loop_
_entity.id
_entity.type
_entity.pdbx_description
1 polymer ?
#
loop_
_entity_poly.entity_id
_entity_poly.type
_entity_poly.pdbx_seq_one_letter_code
_entity_poly.pdbx_strand_id
1 'polypeptide(L)'
;MIQHLRQAVEKNLELRVKYPDEPLKFMDSEIELDESIKALEILSTEPQFLTRLLDHDIVPALTELLVHENLDIAMETVHLVSELVDSDTLVDAGGESVENEEVEAAKGFVESLYTNGFFSTLLTLLPRMEENADESYGKCVYDALSIFENLFDADPKHAGRILEARVQIVEFLLQRILYNTDSTKSIALHNPPPNTCELDTATFPVNRHYASELLFTICQYGGE
;
A
#
# COMPACT_ATOMS: atom_id res chain seq x y z
N MET A 1 7.23 0.82 20.28
CA MET A 1 7.15 0.72 18.81
C MET A 1 6.25 1.82 18.26
N ILE A 2 4.93 1.84 18.51
CA ILE A 2 4.03 2.87 17.97
C ILE A 2 4.43 4.31 18.38
N GLN A 3 4.73 4.54 19.66
CA GLN A 3 5.24 5.85 20.12
C GLN A 3 6.58 6.24 19.47
N HIS A 4 7.43 5.25 19.18
CA HIS A 4 8.71 5.47 18.54
C HIS A 4 8.52 5.89 17.09
N LEU A 5 7.63 5.22 16.34
CA LEU A 5 7.25 5.64 14.99
C LEU A 5 6.79 7.11 14.99
N ARG A 6 5.87 7.47 15.90
CA ARG A 6 5.37 8.86 15.97
C ARG A 6 6.49 9.87 16.22
N GLN A 7 7.41 9.56 17.12
CA GLN A 7 8.58 10.41 17.38
C GLN A 7 9.51 10.49 16.17
N ALA A 8 9.72 9.39 15.44
CA ALA A 8 10.52 9.36 14.23
C ALA A 8 9.87 10.19 13.10
N VAL A 9 8.55 10.10 12.92
CA VAL A 9 7.78 10.92 11.96
C VAL A 9 7.95 12.41 12.29
N GLU A 10 7.70 12.80 13.54
CA GLU A 10 7.83 14.20 13.98
C GLU A 10 9.26 14.72 13.79
N LYS A 11 10.26 13.95 14.23
CA LYS A 11 11.68 14.31 14.09
C LYS A 11 12.10 14.45 12.62
N ASN A 12 11.66 13.54 11.76
CA ASN A 12 11.96 13.61 10.33
C ASN A 12 11.34 14.87 9.72
N LEU A 13 10.05 15.12 9.99
CA LEU A 13 9.35 16.30 9.50
C LEU A 13 10.01 17.60 9.97
N GLU A 14 10.38 17.69 11.25
CA GLU A 14 11.10 18.84 11.81
C GLU A 14 12.42 19.12 11.07
N LEU A 15 13.20 18.07 10.80
CA LEU A 15 14.48 18.21 10.11
C LEU A 15 14.31 18.58 8.64
N ARG A 16 13.30 18.05 7.94
CA ARG A 16 12.95 18.44 6.56
C ARG A 16 12.53 19.91 6.48
N VAL A 17 11.72 20.37 7.43
CA VAL A 17 11.30 21.78 7.49
C VAL A 17 12.48 22.69 7.81
N LYS A 18 13.40 22.24 8.67
CA LYS A 18 14.59 23.00 9.06
C LYS A 18 15.66 23.06 7.97
N TYR A 19 15.78 22.00 7.17
CA TYR A 19 16.83 21.82 6.16
C TYR A 19 16.27 21.33 4.81
N PRO A 20 15.35 22.07 4.16
CA PRO A 20 14.59 21.59 3.01
C PRO A 20 15.47 21.20 1.81
N ASP A 21 16.55 21.94 1.59
CA ASP A 21 17.47 21.73 0.46
C ASP A 21 18.74 20.95 0.85
N GLU A 22 18.81 20.39 2.07
CA GLU A 22 19.98 19.64 2.55
C GLU A 22 19.60 18.21 2.97
N PRO A 23 19.35 17.27 2.03
CA PRO A 23 18.95 15.89 2.34
C PRO A 23 19.85 15.15 3.32
N LEU A 24 21.16 15.43 3.26
CA LEU A 24 22.15 14.83 4.17
C LEU A 24 21.91 15.21 5.65
N LYS A 25 21.15 16.27 5.95
CA LYS A 25 20.84 16.71 7.32
C LYS A 25 19.71 15.92 7.98
N PHE A 26 18.85 15.29 7.17
CA PHE A 26 17.72 14.49 7.66
C PHE A 26 17.81 13.01 7.25
N MET A 27 18.84 12.60 6.51
CA MET A 27 19.08 11.21 6.11
C MET A 27 19.06 10.24 7.31
N ASP A 28 19.75 10.54 8.40
CA ASP A 28 19.77 9.65 9.59
C ASP A 28 18.36 9.50 10.19
N SER A 29 17.53 10.54 10.13
CA SER A 29 16.14 10.46 10.59
C SER A 29 15.21 9.74 9.61
N GLU A 30 15.54 9.69 8.31
CA GLU A 30 14.82 8.84 7.35
C GLU A 30 15.12 7.36 7.61
N ILE A 31 16.38 7.02 7.89
CA ILE A 31 16.78 5.65 8.25
C ILE A 31 16.07 5.21 9.53
N GLU A 32 16.06 6.05 10.57
CA GLU A 32 15.36 5.76 11.82
C GLU A 32 13.83 5.63 11.64
N LEU A 33 13.26 6.40 10.71
CA LEU A 33 11.84 6.31 10.36
C LEU A 33 11.53 4.99 9.63
N ASP A 34 12.31 4.64 8.62
CA ASP A 34 12.20 3.36 7.90
C ASP A 34 12.31 2.16 8.84
N GLU A 35 13.33 2.14 9.71
CA GLU A 35 13.50 1.09 10.72
C GLU A 35 12.30 1.02 11.70
N SER A 36 11.71 2.17 12.03
CA SER A 36 10.53 2.23 12.90
C SER A 36 9.27 1.67 12.25
N ILE A 37 9.13 1.82 10.93
CA ILE A 37 8.03 1.23 10.16
C ILE A 37 8.21 -0.30 10.13
N LYS A 38 9.41 -0.78 9.75
CA LYS A 38 9.77 -2.22 9.75
C LYS A 38 9.56 -2.88 11.10
N ALA A 39 9.91 -2.20 12.19
CA ALA A 39 9.70 -2.73 13.53
C ALA A 39 8.22 -3.01 13.86
N LEU A 40 7.26 -2.38 13.17
CA LEU A 40 5.84 -2.63 13.34
C LEU A 40 5.33 -3.85 12.58
N GLU A 41 6.08 -4.42 11.63
CA GLU A 41 5.71 -5.66 10.94
C GLU A 41 5.55 -6.83 11.93
N ILE A 42 6.32 -6.83 13.02
CA ILE A 42 6.15 -7.85 14.08
C ILE A 42 4.74 -7.77 14.71
N LEU A 43 4.05 -6.63 14.60
CA LEU A 43 2.68 -6.51 15.09
C LEU A 43 1.65 -7.07 14.11
N SER A 44 1.96 -7.19 12.81
CA SER A 44 1.03 -7.80 11.84
C SER A 44 0.93 -9.30 12.00
N THR A 45 1.94 -9.95 12.58
CA THR A 45 1.92 -11.41 12.80
C THR A 45 1.02 -11.86 13.94
N GLU A 46 0.44 -10.94 14.71
CA GLU A 46 -0.28 -11.21 15.95
C GLU A 46 -1.52 -10.30 16.04
N PRO A 47 -2.71 -10.75 15.60
CA PRO A 47 -3.92 -9.94 15.48
C PRO A 47 -4.35 -9.22 16.77
N GLN A 48 -4.04 -9.81 17.92
CA GLN A 48 -4.22 -9.22 19.26
C GLN A 48 -3.58 -7.83 19.45
N PHE A 49 -2.62 -7.45 18.61
CA PHE A 49 -2.00 -6.12 18.63
C PHE A 49 -2.73 -5.07 17.78
N LEU A 50 -3.68 -5.45 16.92
CA LEU A 50 -4.51 -4.50 16.17
C LEU A 50 -5.28 -3.57 17.12
N THR A 51 -5.77 -4.08 18.25
CA THR A 51 -6.42 -3.27 19.29
C THR A 51 -5.51 -2.16 19.80
N ARG A 52 -4.21 -2.46 19.97
CA ARG A 52 -3.22 -1.47 20.41
C ARG A 52 -2.92 -0.44 19.32
N LEU A 53 -2.95 -0.82 18.04
CA LEU A 53 -2.80 0.13 16.94
C LEU A 53 -3.94 1.14 16.91
N LEU A 54 -5.16 0.68 17.17
CA LEU A 54 -6.34 1.53 17.28
C LEU A 54 -6.28 2.48 18.48
N ASP A 55 -5.88 2.00 19.65
CA ASP A 55 -5.74 2.82 20.87
C ASP A 55 -4.76 3.99 20.69
N HIS A 56 -3.82 3.86 19.76
CA HIS A 56 -2.79 4.87 19.48
C HIS A 56 -3.04 5.69 18.21
N ASP A 57 -4.19 5.50 17.56
CA ASP A 57 -4.62 6.24 16.37
C ASP A 57 -3.52 6.30 15.30
N ILE A 58 -2.93 5.15 14.96
CA ILE A 58 -1.75 5.09 14.08
C ILE A 58 -2.06 5.41 12.61
N VAL A 59 -3.31 5.18 12.19
CA VAL A 59 -3.74 5.24 10.80
C VAL A 59 -3.54 6.61 10.14
N PRO A 60 -3.83 7.76 10.78
CA PRO A 60 -3.45 9.07 10.25
C PRO A 60 -1.97 9.19 9.91
N ALA A 61 -1.08 8.67 10.78
CA ALA A 61 0.36 8.72 10.54
C ALA A 61 0.77 7.83 9.36
N LEU A 62 0.19 6.63 9.25
CA LEU A 62 0.41 5.75 8.08
C LEU A 62 -0.08 6.42 6.78
N THR A 63 -1.21 7.12 6.83
CA THR A 63 -1.76 7.84 5.68
C THR A 63 -0.84 8.99 5.25
N GLU A 64 -0.29 9.74 6.20
CA GLU A 64 0.69 10.80 5.92
C GLU A 64 1.98 10.26 5.29
N LEU A 65 2.45 9.09 5.72
CA LEU A 65 3.66 8.46 5.19
C LEU A 65 3.53 8.01 3.73
N LEU A 66 2.32 7.76 3.22
CA LEU A 66 2.10 7.43 1.80
C LEU A 66 2.45 8.57 0.84
N VAL A 67 2.35 9.82 1.28
CA VAL A 67 2.70 11.00 0.45
C VAL A 67 4.12 11.46 0.66
N HIS A 68 4.94 10.67 1.37
CA HIS A 68 6.32 11.02 1.66
C HIS A 68 7.14 11.24 0.37
N GLU A 69 8.09 12.19 0.43
CA GLU A 69 8.91 12.56 -0.72
C GLU A 69 9.91 11.44 -1.07
N ASN A 70 10.52 10.83 -0.04
CA ASN A 70 11.29 9.60 -0.19
C ASN A 70 10.33 8.41 -0.39
N LEU A 71 10.39 7.80 -1.58
CA LEU A 71 9.53 6.69 -1.97
C LEU A 71 9.77 5.42 -1.15
N ASP A 72 10.97 5.20 -0.64
CA ASP A 72 11.28 4.00 0.14
C ASP A 72 10.40 3.94 1.40
N ILE A 73 10.24 5.07 2.09
CA ILE A 73 9.34 5.20 3.26
C ILE A 73 7.88 4.95 2.89
N ALA A 74 7.44 5.46 1.74
CA ALA A 74 6.07 5.27 1.27
C ALA A 74 5.81 3.79 0.92
N MET A 75 6.75 3.13 0.22
CA MET A 75 6.68 1.71 -0.11
C MET A 75 6.68 0.83 1.14
N GLU A 76 7.54 1.14 2.11
CA GLU A 76 7.59 0.40 3.38
C GLU A 76 6.27 0.52 4.15
N THR A 77 5.64 1.70 4.10
CA THR A 77 4.31 1.91 4.70
C THR A 77 3.23 1.09 3.98
N VAL A 78 3.27 1.02 2.64
CA VAL A 78 2.37 0.15 1.86
C VAL A 78 2.56 -1.30 2.27
N HIS A 79 3.80 -1.77 2.37
CA HIS A 79 4.09 -3.14 2.80
C HIS A 79 3.57 -3.43 4.20
N LEU A 80 3.87 -2.58 5.19
CA LEU A 80 3.34 -2.75 6.54
C LEU A 80 1.82 -2.85 6.55
N VAL A 81 1.13 -1.98 5.80
CA VAL A 81 -0.34 -2.02 5.76
C VAL A 81 -0.84 -3.27 5.05
N SER A 82 -0.18 -3.77 4.00
CA SER A 82 -0.59 -5.02 3.34
C SER A 82 -0.54 -6.20 4.28
N GLU A 83 0.48 -6.28 5.15
CA GLU A 83 0.59 -7.33 6.17
C GLU A 83 -0.47 -7.17 7.26
N LEU A 84 -0.77 -5.95 7.69
CA LEU A 84 -1.76 -5.66 8.74
C LEU A 84 -3.20 -5.96 8.31
N VAL A 85 -3.49 -5.89 7.01
CA VAL A 85 -4.80 -6.20 6.43
C VAL A 85 -4.81 -7.53 5.71
N ASP A 86 -3.79 -8.37 5.89
CA ASP A 86 -3.75 -9.68 5.23
C ASP A 86 -4.95 -10.55 5.63
N SER A 87 -5.46 -11.34 4.67
CA SER A 87 -6.62 -12.20 4.91
C SER A 87 -6.40 -13.14 6.08
N ASP A 88 -5.20 -13.72 6.26
CA ASP A 88 -4.94 -14.61 7.39
C ASP A 88 -4.99 -13.82 8.71
N THR A 89 -4.44 -12.61 8.76
CA THR A 89 -4.52 -11.71 9.93
C THR A 89 -5.96 -11.34 10.29
N LEU A 90 -6.78 -11.03 9.28
CA LEU A 90 -8.19 -10.66 9.46
C LEU A 90 -9.07 -11.88 9.82
N VAL A 91 -8.77 -13.06 9.28
CA VAL A 91 -9.47 -14.32 9.55
C VAL A 91 -9.07 -14.91 10.91
N ASP A 92 -7.79 -14.85 11.28
CA ASP A 92 -7.29 -15.30 12.58
C ASP A 92 -7.87 -14.45 13.71
N ALA A 93 -8.08 -13.15 13.47
CA ALA A 93 -8.85 -12.30 14.38
C ALA A 93 -10.29 -12.80 14.58
N GLY A 94 -10.84 -13.57 13.64
CA GLY A 94 -12.24 -14.02 13.60
C GLY A 94 -12.46 -15.53 13.55
N GLY A 95 -11.54 -16.32 14.11
CA GLY A 95 -11.65 -17.77 14.20
C GLY A 95 -13.06 -18.26 14.54
N GLU A 96 -13.48 -19.36 13.90
CA GLU A 96 -14.85 -19.89 13.91
C GLU A 96 -15.50 -19.80 15.30
N SER A 97 -16.48 -18.91 15.44
CA SER A 97 -17.57 -18.91 16.44
C SER A 97 -17.51 -18.06 17.72
N VAL A 98 -16.68 -17.01 17.85
CA VAL A 98 -16.89 -15.99 18.91
C VAL A 98 -16.54 -14.57 18.42
N GLU A 99 -17.49 -13.63 18.48
CA GLU A 99 -17.20 -12.18 18.45
C GLU A 99 -16.31 -11.86 19.65
N ASN A 100 -15.00 -11.73 19.44
CA ASN A 100 -14.03 -11.37 20.46
C ASN A 100 -13.47 -9.95 20.19
N GLU A 101 -12.66 -9.43 21.11
CA GLU A 101 -12.06 -8.09 21.00
C GLU A 101 -11.17 -7.94 19.76
N GLU A 102 -10.65 -9.04 19.20
CA GLU A 102 -9.76 -9.06 18.03
C GLU A 102 -10.53 -8.85 16.72
N VAL A 103 -11.69 -9.51 16.55
CA VAL A 103 -12.60 -9.25 15.42
C VAL A 103 -12.98 -7.77 15.34
N GLU A 104 -13.38 -7.20 16.48
CA GLU A 104 -13.80 -5.80 16.54
C GLU A 104 -12.63 -4.85 16.32
N ALA A 105 -11.42 -5.22 16.74
CA ALA A 105 -10.22 -4.46 16.43
C ALA A 105 -9.85 -4.52 14.94
N ALA A 106 -9.96 -5.68 14.29
CA ALA A 106 -9.74 -5.82 12.85
C ALA A 106 -10.74 -4.96 12.05
N LYS A 107 -12.04 -5.08 12.34
CA LYS A 107 -13.08 -4.22 11.73
C LYS A 107 -12.83 -2.74 12.01
N GLY A 108 -12.45 -2.38 13.24
CA GLY A 108 -12.15 -1.01 13.63
C GLY A 108 -10.94 -0.45 12.88
N PHE A 109 -9.90 -1.26 12.64
CA PHE A 109 -8.72 -0.87 11.89
C PHE A 109 -9.07 -0.60 10.43
N VAL A 110 -9.84 -1.49 9.81
CA VAL A 110 -10.39 -1.32 8.46
C VAL A 110 -11.23 -0.04 8.36
N GLU A 111 -12.17 0.20 9.30
CA GLU A 111 -12.97 1.44 9.32
C GLU A 111 -12.11 2.70 9.49
N SER A 112 -11.02 2.60 10.26
CA SER A 112 -10.08 3.71 10.45
C SER A 112 -9.32 4.04 9.16
N LEU A 113 -8.89 3.04 8.38
CA LEU A 113 -8.26 3.26 7.06
C LEU A 113 -9.21 4.01 6.11
N TYR A 114 -10.50 3.65 6.12
CA TYR A 114 -11.52 4.35 5.35
C TYR A 114 -11.70 5.79 5.79
N THR A 115 -11.92 6.00 7.08
CA THR A 115 -12.25 7.32 7.64
C THR A 115 -11.11 8.33 7.47
N ASN A 116 -9.86 7.85 7.46
CA ASN A 116 -8.68 8.69 7.29
C ASN A 116 -8.28 8.91 5.82
N GLY A 117 -9.03 8.38 4.84
CA GLY A 117 -8.73 8.60 3.42
C GLY A 117 -7.46 7.88 2.94
N PHE A 118 -7.08 6.78 3.62
CA PHE A 118 -5.89 6.00 3.27
C PHE A 118 -5.94 5.53 1.80
N PHE A 119 -7.09 5.02 1.36
CA PHE A 119 -7.29 4.50 0.00
C PHE A 119 -7.07 5.55 -1.10
N SER A 120 -7.68 6.72 -0.94
CA SER A 120 -7.51 7.82 -1.89
C SER A 120 -6.05 8.24 -1.95
N THR A 121 -5.38 8.27 -0.81
CA THR A 121 -3.96 8.61 -0.71
C THR A 121 -3.08 7.54 -1.37
N LEU A 122 -3.36 6.26 -1.15
CA LEU A 122 -2.67 5.14 -1.80
C LEU A 122 -2.78 5.22 -3.33
N LEU A 123 -3.97 5.52 -3.87
CA LEU A 123 -4.17 5.71 -5.31
C LEU A 123 -3.33 6.87 -5.89
N THR A 124 -2.97 7.88 -5.08
CA THR A 124 -2.08 8.97 -5.54
C THR A 124 -0.61 8.55 -5.60
N LEU A 125 -0.20 7.53 -4.84
CA LEU A 125 1.17 7.02 -4.82
C LEU A 125 1.46 6.16 -6.05
N LEU A 126 0.51 5.31 -6.46
CA LEU A 126 0.73 4.29 -7.47
C LEU A 126 1.14 4.79 -8.87
N PRO A 127 0.76 5.98 -9.35
CA PRO A 127 1.30 6.56 -10.58
C PRO A 127 2.81 6.84 -10.52
N ARG A 128 3.40 6.97 -9.33
CA ARG A 128 4.84 7.14 -9.12
C ARG A 128 5.61 5.82 -9.16
N MET A 129 4.92 4.68 -9.15
CA MET A 129 5.51 3.33 -9.13
C MET A 129 5.67 2.79 -10.55
N GLU A 130 6.83 3.06 -11.17
CA GLU A 130 7.16 2.56 -12.50
C GLU A 130 7.64 1.11 -12.45
N GLU A 131 6.71 0.16 -12.58
CA GLU A 131 6.97 -1.30 -12.42
C GLU A 131 8.04 -1.88 -13.37
N ASN A 132 8.30 -1.23 -14.51
CA ASN A 132 9.34 -1.65 -15.46
C ASN A 132 10.71 -1.03 -15.15
N ALA A 133 10.76 -0.03 -14.27
CA ALA A 133 11.99 0.65 -13.89
C ALA A 133 12.68 -0.07 -12.72
N ASP A 134 11.89 -0.58 -11.76
CA ASP A 134 12.39 -1.24 -10.55
C ASP A 134 11.43 -2.35 -10.10
N GLU A 135 11.98 -3.52 -9.74
CA GLU A 135 11.20 -4.65 -9.21
C GLU A 135 10.51 -4.30 -7.89
N SER A 136 11.12 -3.45 -7.05
CA SER A 136 10.53 -2.97 -5.79
C SER A 136 9.26 -2.15 -6.04
N TYR A 137 9.20 -1.36 -7.13
CA TYR A 137 7.98 -0.66 -7.54
C TYR A 137 6.91 -1.64 -7.99
N GLY A 138 7.29 -2.71 -8.69
CA GLY A 138 6.41 -3.83 -9.01
C GLY A 138 5.82 -4.49 -7.75
N LYS A 139 6.65 -4.75 -6.74
CA LYS A 139 6.20 -5.30 -5.44
C LYS A 139 5.27 -4.33 -4.72
N CYS A 140 5.60 -3.04 -4.63
CA CYS A 140 4.74 -2.04 -3.99
C CYS A 140 3.34 -1.98 -4.65
N VAL A 141 3.27 -2.06 -5.98
CA VAL A 141 1.99 -2.15 -6.68
C VAL A 141 1.24 -3.43 -6.32
N TYR A 142 1.93 -4.57 -6.23
CA TYR A 142 1.32 -5.82 -5.79
C TYR A 142 0.73 -5.72 -4.37
N ASP A 143 1.52 -5.21 -3.43
CA ASP A 143 1.10 -5.01 -2.03
C ASP A 143 -0.12 -4.08 -1.96
N ALA A 144 -0.15 -3.01 -2.76
CA ALA A 144 -1.30 -2.13 -2.86
C ALA A 144 -2.55 -2.81 -3.45
N LEU A 145 -2.39 -3.69 -4.44
CA LEU A 145 -3.51 -4.47 -4.99
C LEU A 145 -4.07 -5.46 -3.94
N SER A 146 -3.19 -6.09 -3.16
CA SER A 146 -3.58 -6.96 -2.03
C SER A 146 -4.35 -6.21 -0.95
N ILE A 147 -3.90 -5.00 -0.59
CA ILE A 147 -4.65 -4.10 0.31
C ILE A 147 -6.07 -3.88 -0.22
N PHE A 148 -6.23 -3.58 -1.52
CA PHE A 148 -7.57 -3.39 -2.07
C PHE A 148 -8.41 -4.66 -1.99
N GLU A 149 -7.87 -5.82 -2.38
CA GLU A 149 -8.57 -7.11 -2.34
C GLU A 149 -9.07 -7.44 -0.93
N ASN A 150 -8.17 -7.46 0.05
CA ASN A 150 -8.50 -7.83 1.43
C ASN A 150 -9.55 -6.87 2.02
N LEU A 151 -9.51 -5.59 1.65
CA LEU A 151 -10.46 -4.59 2.13
C LEU A 151 -11.82 -4.66 1.43
N PHE A 152 -11.88 -5.16 0.19
CA PHE A 152 -13.14 -5.51 -0.47
C PHE A 152 -13.78 -6.76 0.16
N ASP A 153 -12.97 -7.76 0.52
CA ASP A 153 -13.44 -9.01 1.10
C ASP A 153 -13.89 -8.85 2.57
N ALA A 154 -13.27 -7.96 3.33
CA ALA A 154 -13.57 -7.75 4.75
C ALA A 154 -15.01 -7.29 5.05
N ASP A 155 -15.62 -6.44 4.21
CA ASP A 155 -17.04 -6.08 4.33
C ASP A 155 -17.63 -5.62 2.97
N PRO A 156 -18.59 -6.38 2.39
CA PRO A 156 -19.30 -6.01 1.17
C PRO A 156 -20.03 -4.66 1.26
N LYS A 157 -20.40 -4.17 2.46
CA LYS A 157 -21.00 -2.84 2.64
C LYS A 157 -19.97 -1.72 2.44
N HIS A 158 -18.71 -1.98 2.77
CA HIS A 158 -17.59 -1.06 2.55
C HIS A 158 -17.09 -1.11 1.12
N ALA A 159 -17.29 -2.23 0.42
CA ALA A 159 -17.12 -2.26 -1.03
C ALA A 159 -17.89 -1.08 -1.64
N GLY A 160 -19.15 -0.83 -1.24
CA GLY A 160 -19.95 0.34 -1.61
C GLY A 160 -19.28 1.72 -1.41
N ARG A 161 -18.47 1.88 -0.36
CA ARG A 161 -17.72 3.12 -0.03
C ARG A 161 -16.40 3.24 -0.80
N ILE A 162 -15.62 2.16 -0.93
CA ILE A 162 -14.49 2.12 -1.89
C ILE A 162 -15.02 2.46 -3.29
N LEU A 163 -16.23 1.98 -3.56
CA LEU A 163 -16.92 2.14 -4.80
C LEU A 163 -17.45 3.58 -5.03
N GLU A 164 -17.42 4.48 -4.04
CA GLU A 164 -17.60 5.93 -4.28
C GLU A 164 -16.29 6.56 -4.80
N ALA A 165 -15.14 6.00 -4.41
CA ALA A 165 -13.84 6.24 -5.05
C ALA A 165 -13.65 5.42 -6.36
N ARG A 166 -14.71 4.71 -6.84
CA ARG A 166 -14.73 3.82 -8.03
C ARG A 166 -13.93 4.35 -9.20
N VAL A 167 -14.06 5.63 -9.51
CA VAL A 167 -13.50 6.19 -10.75
C VAL A 167 -11.99 6.07 -10.77
N GLN A 168 -11.33 6.40 -9.66
CA GLN A 168 -9.87 6.43 -9.60
C GLN A 168 -9.27 5.02 -9.61
N ILE A 169 -9.85 4.09 -8.83
CA ILE A 169 -9.37 2.69 -8.82
C ILE A 169 -9.68 1.97 -10.13
N VAL A 170 -10.87 2.14 -10.70
CA VAL A 170 -11.22 1.50 -11.98
C VAL A 170 -10.39 2.08 -13.12
N GLU A 171 -10.19 3.40 -13.17
CA GLU A 171 -9.31 4.02 -14.15
C GLU A 171 -7.87 3.49 -14.03
N PHE A 172 -7.35 3.40 -12.81
CA PHE A 172 -6.04 2.84 -12.51
C PHE A 172 -5.90 1.38 -12.99
N LEU A 173 -6.86 0.53 -12.66
CA LEU A 173 -6.88 -0.88 -13.07
C LEU A 173 -6.99 -1.02 -14.59
N LEU A 174 -7.89 -0.25 -15.23
CA LEU A 174 -8.06 -0.27 -16.68
C LEU A 174 -6.79 0.20 -17.41
N GLN A 175 -6.10 1.24 -16.92
CA GLN A 175 -4.83 1.69 -17.49
C GLN A 175 -3.79 0.56 -17.52
N ARG A 176 -3.72 -0.26 -16.46
CA ARG A 176 -2.81 -1.43 -16.40
C ARG A 176 -3.23 -2.57 -17.30
N ILE A 177 -4.52 -2.91 -17.30
CA ILE A 177 -5.05 -3.99 -18.12
C ILE A 177 -4.90 -3.67 -19.62
N LEU A 178 -5.18 -2.43 -20.00
CA LEU A 178 -5.15 -1.95 -21.38
C LEU A 178 -3.75 -1.50 -21.83
N TYR A 179 -2.75 -1.49 -20.94
CA TYR A 179 -1.39 -1.13 -21.28
C TYR A 179 -0.86 -2.04 -22.40
N ASN A 180 -0.56 -1.44 -23.56
CA ASN A 180 -0.16 -2.16 -24.74
C ASN A 180 1.36 -2.37 -24.76
N THR A 181 1.78 -3.60 -24.46
CA THR A 181 3.18 -4.04 -24.47
C THR A 181 3.82 -4.06 -25.87
N ASP A 182 3.07 -3.87 -26.95
CA ASP A 182 3.62 -3.88 -28.32
C ASP A 182 4.32 -2.56 -28.72
N SER A 183 4.07 -1.47 -28.01
CA SER A 183 4.64 -0.13 -28.30
C SER A 183 6.17 -0.08 -28.12
N THR A 184 6.71 -0.87 -27.20
CA THR A 184 8.15 -0.91 -26.86
C THR A 184 8.94 -1.87 -27.75
N LYS A 185 8.31 -2.90 -28.32
CA LYS A 185 8.97 -3.83 -29.26
C LYS A 185 9.32 -3.19 -30.62
N SER A 186 8.62 -2.12 -31.02
CA SER A 186 8.92 -1.42 -32.28
C SER A 186 10.16 -0.51 -32.22
N ILE A 187 10.60 -0.11 -31.02
CA ILE A 187 11.80 0.75 -30.86
C ILE A 187 13.09 -0.11 -30.77
N ALA A 188 12.99 -1.36 -30.31
CA ALA A 188 14.12 -2.28 -30.16
C ALA A 188 14.70 -2.83 -31.49
N LEU A 189 14.13 -2.49 -32.65
CA LEU A 189 14.60 -2.92 -33.97
C LEU A 189 15.64 -1.97 -34.61
N HIS A 190 16.02 -0.87 -33.96
CA HIS A 190 17.08 0.02 -34.43
C HIS A 190 18.14 0.27 -33.34
N ASN A 191 19.16 -0.59 -33.34
CA ASN A 191 20.40 -0.52 -32.55
C ASN A 191 20.21 -0.40 -31.03
N PRO A 192 20.32 -1.51 -30.27
CA PRO A 192 20.37 -1.42 -28.81
C PRO A 192 21.68 -0.72 -28.37
N PRO A 193 21.63 0.29 -27.48
CA PRO A 193 22.83 0.78 -26.81
C PRO A 193 23.42 -0.35 -25.95
N PRO A 194 24.75 -0.40 -25.74
CA PRO A 194 25.45 -1.58 -25.20
C PRO A 194 25.14 -1.94 -23.73
N ASN A 195 24.14 -1.32 -23.09
CA ASN A 195 23.74 -1.57 -21.70
C ASN A 195 22.21 -1.57 -21.51
N THR A 196 21.43 -2.13 -22.43
CA THR A 196 20.02 -2.45 -22.09
C THR A 196 20.02 -3.73 -21.25
N CYS A 197 19.85 -3.57 -19.94
CA CYS A 197 19.54 -4.67 -19.05
C CYS A 197 18.20 -5.26 -19.53
N GLU A 198 18.23 -6.49 -20.07
CA GLU A 198 17.03 -7.30 -20.25
C GLU A 198 16.54 -7.67 -18.84
N LEU A 199 15.81 -6.76 -18.18
CA LEU A 199 15.04 -7.15 -17.01
C LEU A 199 13.86 -7.98 -17.51
N ASP A 200 13.89 -9.26 -17.16
CA ASP A 200 12.78 -10.18 -17.29
C ASP A 200 11.67 -9.69 -16.35
N THR A 201 10.81 -8.77 -16.83
CA THR A 201 9.75 -8.16 -16.04
C THR A 201 8.60 -9.16 -15.85
N ALA A 202 8.80 -10.17 -15.00
CA ALA A 202 7.75 -11.13 -14.62
C ALA A 202 6.66 -10.49 -13.74
N THR A 203 7.01 -9.43 -12.99
CA THR A 203 6.12 -8.75 -12.02
C THR A 203 5.00 -7.94 -12.69
N PHE A 204 5.28 -7.23 -13.79
CA PHE A 204 4.26 -6.46 -14.51
C PHE A 204 3.13 -7.34 -15.09
N PRO A 205 3.40 -8.50 -15.73
CA PRO A 205 2.39 -9.49 -16.09
C PRO A 205 1.55 -9.98 -14.91
N VAL A 206 2.16 -10.19 -13.74
CA VAL A 206 1.45 -10.63 -12.52
C VAL A 206 0.50 -9.54 -12.03
N ASN A 207 0.99 -8.31 -11.87
CA ASN A 207 0.17 -7.17 -11.44
C ASN A 207 -0.96 -6.86 -12.44
N ARG A 208 -0.72 -7.03 -13.75
CA ARG A 208 -1.75 -6.91 -14.77
C ARG A 208 -2.85 -7.98 -14.63
N HIS A 209 -2.46 -9.23 -14.35
CA HIS A 209 -3.42 -10.29 -14.09
C HIS A 209 -4.21 -10.01 -12.82
N TYR A 210 -3.54 -9.64 -11.74
CA TYR A 210 -4.17 -9.31 -10.46
C TYR A 210 -5.14 -8.13 -10.58
N ALA A 211 -4.77 -7.08 -11.31
CA ALA A 211 -5.66 -5.97 -11.60
C ALA A 211 -6.93 -6.40 -12.35
N SER A 212 -6.85 -7.45 -13.18
CA SER A 212 -7.99 -8.00 -13.91
C SER A 212 -8.95 -8.74 -12.97
N GLU A 213 -8.41 -9.55 -12.05
CA GLU A 213 -9.20 -10.26 -11.03
C GLU A 213 -9.89 -9.26 -10.09
N LEU A 214 -9.15 -8.26 -9.61
CA LEU A 214 -9.70 -7.22 -8.74
C LEU A 214 -10.82 -6.42 -9.43
N LEU A 215 -10.64 -6.07 -10.71
CA LEU A 215 -11.69 -5.40 -11.48
C LEU A 215 -12.94 -6.27 -11.63
N PHE A 216 -12.77 -7.58 -11.81
CA PHE A 216 -13.88 -8.52 -11.86
C PHE A 216 -14.63 -8.56 -10.53
N THR A 217 -13.92 -8.68 -9.40
CA THR A 217 -14.48 -8.62 -8.04
C THR A 217 -15.26 -7.34 -7.80
N ILE A 218 -14.67 -6.18 -8.12
CA ILE A 218 -15.32 -4.86 -8.06
C ILE A 218 -16.63 -4.82 -8.87
N CYS A 219 -16.64 -5.42 -10.06
CA CYS A 219 -17.84 -5.48 -10.91
C CYS A 219 -18.94 -6.37 -10.31
N GLN A 220 -18.58 -7.45 -9.61
CA GLN A 220 -19.55 -8.33 -8.96
C GLN A 220 -20.27 -7.64 -7.80
N TYR A 221 -19.54 -6.92 -6.95
CA TYR A 221 -20.12 -6.15 -5.84
C TYR A 221 -20.84 -4.87 -6.29
N GLY A 222 -20.59 -4.43 -7.52
CA GLY A 222 -21.17 -3.20 -8.08
C GLY A 222 -22.59 -3.32 -8.64
N GLY A 223 -23.18 -4.51 -8.65
CA GLY A 223 -24.47 -4.81 -9.29
C GLY A 223 -25.69 -4.92 -8.37
N GLU A 224 -25.53 -4.70 -7.05
CA GLU A 224 -26.63 -4.69 -6.07
C GLU A 224 -27.09 -3.27 -5.71
#